data_AF-A0A0L7M194-F1
#
_entry.id   AF-A0A0L7M194-F1
#
_cell.length_a   1.000
_cell.length_b   1.000
_cell.length_c   1.000
_cell.angle_alpha   90.00
_cell.angle_beta   90.00
_cell.angle_gamma   90.00
#
_symmetry.space_group_name_H-M   'P 1'
#
loop_
_entity.id
_entity.type
_entity.pdbx_description
1 polymer ?
#
loop_
_entity_poly.entity_id
_entity_poly.type
_entity_poly.pdbx_seq_one_letter_code
_entity_poly.pdbx_strand_id
1 'polypeptide(L)' 'TSIAARGLDFPDSSNIVINYDLPSEFEQYMHRIGRTGRIGKGGMAINYFNSSNKNIIDKLIDHLRKYDQPVPNWLLHFRK' A
#
# COMPACT_ATOMS: atom_id res chain seq x y z
N THR A 1 -1.96 13.22 2.17
CA THR A 1 -1.97 14.19 1.06
C THR A 1 -0.95 13.82 0.00
N SER A 2 -1.36 13.61 -1.26
CA SER A 2 -0.47 13.19 -2.37
C SER A 2 0.11 14.36 -3.19
N ILE A 3 -0.09 15.60 -2.73
CA ILE A 3 0.18 16.82 -3.51
C ILE A 3 1.69 17.03 -3.69
N ALA A 4 2.48 16.76 -2.64
CA ALA A 4 3.93 16.99 -2.65
C ALA A 4 4.69 16.10 -3.64
N ALA A 5 4.15 14.93 -4.01
CA ALA A 5 4.85 13.95 -4.86
C ALA A 5 4.64 14.17 -6.37
N ARG A 6 3.78 15.11 -6.80
CA ARG A 6 3.53 15.36 -8.22
C ARG A 6 4.69 16.17 -8.83
N GLY A 7 5.35 15.62 -9.84
CA GLY A 7 6.45 16.28 -10.55
C GLY A 7 7.82 16.13 -9.88
N LEU A 8 7.91 15.40 -8.77
CA LEU A 8 9.19 15.01 -8.16
C LEU A 8 9.61 13.64 -8.70
N ASP A 9 10.82 13.58 -9.27
CA ASP A 9 11.46 12.32 -9.62
C ASP A 9 12.27 11.81 -8.43
N PHE A 10 11.90 10.63 -7.92
CA PHE A 10 12.66 9.97 -6.86
C PHE A 10 13.55 8.93 -7.54
N PRO A 11 14.88 9.07 -7.47
CA PRO A 11 15.79 8.13 -8.11
C PRO A 11 15.55 6.70 -7.60
N ASP A 12 16.04 5.70 -8.36
CA ASP A 12 15.87 4.25 -8.17
C ASP A 12 16.38 3.68 -6.81
N SER A 13 16.70 4.55 -5.85
CA SER A 13 16.98 4.24 -4.44
C SER A 13 15.73 4.28 -3.56
N SER A 14 14.57 4.72 -4.07
CA SER A 14 13.29 4.70 -3.36
C SER A 14 12.65 3.30 -3.32
N ASN A 15 13.35 2.35 -2.69
CA ASN A 15 12.90 0.96 -2.51
C ASN A 15 11.73 0.81 -1.54
N ILE A 16 11.28 1.89 -0.89
CA ILE A 16 10.27 1.84 0.16
C ILE A 16 9.22 2.92 -0.08
N VAL A 17 7.95 2.50 -0.13
CA VAL A 17 6.78 3.38 -0.05
C VAL A 17 6.18 3.23 1.33
N ILE A 18 5.91 4.35 2.01
CA ILE A 18 5.26 4.35 3.33
C ILE A 18 3.92 5.08 3.22
N ASN A 19 2.83 4.35 3.39
CA ASN A 19 1.50 4.92 3.53
C ASN A 19 1.24 5.20 5.02
N TYR A 20 1.57 6.42 5.46
CA TYR A 20 1.24 6.88 6.81
C TYR A 20 -0.26 6.94 7.05
N ASP A 21 -1.00 7.44 6.05
CA ASP A 21 -2.45 7.32 5.99
C ASP A 21 -2.82 6.55 4.72
N LEU A 22 -3.49 5.41 4.90
CA LEU A 22 -4.04 4.65 3.79
C LEU A 22 -5.08 5.50 3.03
N PRO A 23 -5.05 5.46 1.68
CA PRO A 23 -6.07 6.14 0.90
C PRO A 23 -7.42 5.42 1.09
N SER A 24 -8.50 6.18 0.96
CA SER A 24 -9.86 5.63 1.06
C SER A 24 -10.20 4.69 -0.10
N GLU A 25 -9.58 4.92 -1.26
CA GLU A 25 -9.81 4.15 -2.48
C GLU A 25 -8.66 3.20 -2.80
N PHE A 26 -9.00 1.95 -3.15
CA PHE A 26 -8.03 0.91 -3.46
C PHE A 26 -7.17 1.21 -4.69
N GLU A 27 -7.74 1.85 -5.72
CA GLU A 27 -6.99 2.24 -6.91
C GLU A 27 -5.86 3.24 -6.59
N GLN A 28 -6.14 4.19 -5.68
CA GLN A 28 -5.12 5.13 -5.21
C GLN A 28 -4.02 4.42 -4.42
N TYR A 29 -4.37 3.39 -3.64
CA TYR A 29 -3.39 2.55 -2.96
C TYR A 29 -2.46 1.87 -3.96
N MET A 30 -3.00 1.27 -5.02
CA MET A 30 -2.23 0.63 -6.09
C MET A 30 -1.26 1.61 -6.76
N HIS A 31 -1.72 2.82 -7.09
CA HIS A 31 -0.87 3.85 -7.68
C HIS A 31 0.28 4.33 -6.76
N ARG A 32 0.08 4.27 -5.44
CA ARG A 32 1.13 4.62 -4.47
C ARG A 32 2.18 3.52 -4.36
N ILE A 33 1.76 2.26 -4.16
CA ILE A 33 2.72 1.17 -4.03
C ILE A 33 3.47 0.86 -5.33
N GLY A 34 2.86 1.16 -6.49
CA GLY A 34 3.51 1.06 -7.80
C GLY A 34 4.67 2.05 -8.03
N ARG A 35 5.02 2.86 -7.02
CA ARG A 35 6.23 3.71 -7.03
C ARG A 35 7.49 2.97 -6.59
N THR A 36 7.36 1.76 -6.06
CA THR A 36 8.49 0.89 -5.72
C THR A 36 8.44 -0.44 -6.49
N GLY A 37 9.51 -1.23 -6.44
CA GLY A 37 9.59 -2.54 -7.09
C GLY A 37 9.80 -2.45 -8.61
N ARG A 38 11.03 -2.17 -9.03
CA ARG A 38 11.44 -2.11 -10.44
C ARG A 38 12.15 -3.39 -10.88
N ILE A 39 12.29 -3.58 -12.19
CA ILE A 39 12.98 -4.76 -12.75
C ILE A 39 14.39 -4.87 -12.13
N GLY A 40 14.68 -6.03 -11.53
CA GLY A 40 15.97 -6.30 -10.87
C GLY A 40 16.14 -5.72 -9.46
N LYS A 41 15.16 -4.97 -8.93
CA LYS A 41 15.19 -4.41 -7.56
C LYS A 41 13.87 -4.69 -6.83
N GLY A 42 13.96 -5.36 -5.69
CA GLY A 42 12.81 -5.55 -4.79
C GLY A 42 12.23 -4.21 -4.34
N GLY A 43 10.92 -4.18 -4.11
CA GLY A 43 10.21 -3.03 -3.54
C GLY A 43 9.52 -3.41 -2.25
N MET A 44 9.36 -2.44 -1.36
CA MET A 44 8.66 -2.62 -0.08
C MET A 44 7.61 -1.53 0.11
N ALA A 45 6.39 -1.93 0.47
CA ALA A 45 5.32 -1.03 0.82
C ALA A 45 4.90 -1.26 2.27
N ILE A 46 5.01 -0.22 3.10
CA ILE A 46 4.63 -0.25 4.51
C ILE A 46 3.36 0.57 4.68
N ASN A 47 2.35 -0.02 5.28
CA ASN A 47 1.04 0.62 5.48
C ASN A 47 0.74 0.73 6.96
N TYR A 48 0.44 1.94 7.41
CA TYR A 48 -0.18 2.14 8.71
C TYR A 48 -1.69 2.03 8.54
N PHE A 49 -2.31 1.30 9.47
CA PHE A 49 -3.72 0.93 9.40
C PHE A 49 -4.43 1.38 10.68
N ASN A 50 -5.62 1.96 10.55
CA ASN A 50 -6.49 2.30 11.66
C ASN A 50 -7.98 2.03 11.33
N SER A 51 -8.85 2.23 12.32
CA SER A 51 -10.29 1.97 12.21
C SER A 51 -11.02 2.79 11.13
N SER A 52 -10.42 3.88 10.62
CA SER A 52 -10.99 4.70 9.55
C SER A 52 -10.76 4.09 8.16
N ASN A 53 -9.90 3.06 8.04
CA ASN A 53 -9.57 2.43 6.76
C ASN A 53 -10.44 1.21 6.44
N LYS A 54 -11.60 1.03 7.09
CA LYS A 54 -12.46 -0.16 6.88
C LYS A 54 -12.85 -0.38 5.41
N ASN A 55 -13.07 0.70 4.67
CA ASN A 55 -13.56 0.65 3.28
C ASN A 55 -12.59 -0.05 2.31
N ILE A 56 -11.30 -0.12 2.62
CA ILE A 56 -10.28 -0.72 1.73
C ILE A 56 -9.92 -2.15 2.14
N ILE A 57 -10.35 -2.62 3.32
CA ILE A 57 -9.90 -3.89 3.93
C ILE A 57 -10.12 -5.08 3.00
N ASP A 58 -11.34 -5.25 2.49
CA ASP A 58 -11.68 -6.45 1.72
C ASP A 58 -10.82 -6.55 0.45
N LYS A 59 -10.73 -5.44 -0.29
CA LYS A 59 -9.89 -5.35 -1.49
C LYS A 59 -8.40 -5.54 -1.18
N LEU A 60 -7.94 -5.03 -0.04
CA LEU A 60 -6.56 -5.18 0.40
C LEU A 60 -6.24 -6.64 0.73
N ILE A 61 -7.11 -7.34 1.46
CA ILE A 61 -6.93 -8.75 1.79
C ILE A 61 -6.91 -9.60 0.51
N ASP A 62 -7.85 -9.36 -0.40
CA ASP A 62 -7.92 -10.10 -1.67
C ASP A 62 -6.66 -9.87 -2.50
N HIS A 63 -6.14 -8.65 -2.52
CA HIS A 63 -4.88 -8.33 -3.18
C HIS A 63 -3.69 -9.04 -2.53
N LEU A 64 -3.56 -9.00 -1.20
CA LEU A 64 -2.47 -9.68 -0.50
C LEU A 64 -2.48 -11.18 -0.80
N ARG A 65 -3.66 -11.83 -0.78
CA ARG A 65 -3.80 -13.25 -1.13
C ARG A 65 -3.44 -13.53 -2.59
N LYS A 66 -3.88 -12.68 -3.52
CA LYS A 66 -3.62 -12.84 -4.96
C LYS A 66 -2.12 -12.86 -5.28
N TYR A 67 -1.30 -12.18 -4.49
CA TYR A 67 0.15 -12.08 -4.68
C TYR A 67 0.94 -12.82 -3.60
N ASP A 68 0.33 -13.82 -2.96
CA ASP A 68 0.94 -14.68 -1.94
C ASP A 68 1.63 -13.91 -0.80
N GLN A 69 1.11 -12.72 -0.47
CA GLN A 69 1.61 -11.92 0.64
C GLN A 69 0.98 -12.40 1.95
N PRO A 70 1.74 -12.36 3.07
CA PRO A 70 1.20 -12.72 4.37
C PRO A 70 0.06 -11.76 4.74
N VAL A 71 -1.11 -12.33 5.01
CA VAL A 71 -2.25 -11.56 5.56
C VAL A 71 -2.19 -11.63 7.08
N PRO A 72 -1.94 -10.52 7.79
CA PRO A 72 -1.87 -10.54 9.23
C PRO A 72 -3.22 -10.90 9.86
N ASN A 73 -3.23 -11.79 10.86
CA ASN A 73 -4.47 -12.21 11.52
C ASN A 73 -5.25 -11.04 12.13
N TRP A 74 -4.56 -10.02 12.65
CA TRP A 74 -5.20 -8.82 13.18
C TRP A 74 -6.02 -8.08 12.11
N LEU A 75 -5.58 -8.07 10.85
CA LEU A 75 -6.29 -7.43 9.76
C LEU A 75 -7.63 -8.12 9.46
N LEU A 76 -7.69 -9.44 9.62
CA LEU A 76 -8.93 -10.22 9.47
C LEU A 76 -9.97 -9.87 10.54
N HIS A 77 -9.54 -9.48 11.74
CA HIS A 77 -10.45 -9.06 12.81
C HIS A 77 -11.07 -7.68 12.54
N PHE A 78 -10.33 -6.77 11.89
CA PHE A 78 -10.85 -5.44 11.51
C PHE A 78 -11.96 -5.47 10.45
N ARG A 79 -12.14 -6.62 9.77
CA ARG A 79 -13.24 -6.85 8.83
C ARG A 79 -14.62 -6.92 9.52
N LYS A 80 -14.66 -7.25 10.82
CA LYS A 80 -15.90 -7.30 11.62
C LYS A 80 -16.29 -5.91 12.15
#